data_AF-M1SP25-F1
#
_entry.id   AF-M1SP25-F1
#
_cell.length_a   1.000
_cell.length_b   1.000
_cell.length_c   1.000
_cell.angle_alpha   90.00
_cell.angle_beta   90.00
_cell.angle_gamma   90.00
#
_symmetry.space_group_name_H-M   'P 1'
#
loop_
_entity.id
_entity.type
_entity.pdbx_description
1 polymer ?
#
loop_
_entity_poly.entity_id
_entity_poly.type
_entity_poly.pdbx_seq_one_letter_code
_entity_poly.pdbx_strand_id
1 'polypeptide(L)'
;MRSENIQSSFIKSFRSNFPVRTWCANQMLSDDSYWTLALCKEEAEKYQTRDEWERGSPVSYQKAINRGWLTKCTTHIVGFKRKPAVPVIWTLERCAEIAKQCHKRSEFKEKFHYPYEKARLNGWLDICCAHMS
;
A
#
# COMPACT_ATOMS: atom_id res chain seq x y z
N MET A 1 -52.25 26.88 26.18
CA MET A 1 -51.54 26.33 27.36
C MET A 1 -51.17 24.89 27.03
N ARG A 2 -49.95 24.40 26.97
CA ARG A 2 -48.57 24.82 27.30
C ARG A 2 -47.69 23.97 26.38
N SER A 3 -46.87 24.60 25.54
CA SER A 3 -45.43 24.80 25.76
C SER A 3 -44.61 23.79 24.97
N GLU A 4 -43.92 24.34 23.99
CA GLU A 4 -42.86 23.77 23.17
C GLU A 4 -41.74 23.18 24.04
N ASN A 5 -41.05 22.16 23.52
CA ASN A 5 -39.70 21.86 23.95
C ASN A 5 -38.86 21.42 22.74
N ILE A 6 -38.29 22.42 22.07
CA ILE A 6 -37.18 22.26 21.12
C ILE A 6 -35.91 22.56 21.90
N GLN A 7 -35.07 21.55 22.08
CA GLN A 7 -33.59 21.54 22.01
C GLN A 7 -33.23 20.04 22.11
N SER A 8 -32.40 19.41 21.29
CA SER A 8 -31.07 19.83 20.92
C SER A 8 -30.66 19.06 19.68
N SER A 9 -30.15 19.81 18.73
CA SER A 9 -29.50 19.40 17.50
C SER A 9 -28.22 18.57 17.75
N PHE A 10 -27.79 17.93 16.66
CA PHE A 10 -26.38 17.82 16.28
C PHE A 10 -25.57 16.62 16.79
N ILE A 11 -25.80 15.43 16.22
CA ILE A 11 -24.69 14.54 15.83
C ILE A 11 -24.95 14.04 14.40
N LYS A 12 -24.64 14.91 13.42
CA LYS A 12 -24.25 14.45 12.08
C LYS A 12 -22.81 13.94 12.20
N SER A 13 -22.60 12.70 12.61
CA SER A 13 -21.29 12.07 12.51
C SER A 13 -21.26 11.19 11.26
N PHE A 14 -20.84 11.82 10.15
CA PHE A 14 -20.09 11.22 9.05
C PHE A 14 -20.33 9.71 8.81
N ARG A 15 -21.35 9.36 8.03
CA ARG A 15 -21.27 8.13 7.23
C ARG A 15 -20.21 8.40 6.18
N SER A 16 -19.00 7.90 6.41
CA SER A 16 -17.93 8.05 5.45
C SER A 16 -18.33 7.35 4.14
N ASN A 17 -18.58 8.14 3.10
CA ASN A 17 -18.66 7.67 1.71
C ASN A 17 -17.27 7.25 1.22
N PHE A 18 -16.57 6.38 1.97
CA PHE A 18 -15.52 5.60 1.37
C PHE A 18 -16.21 4.52 0.56
N PRO A 19 -15.99 4.43 -0.75
CA PRO A 19 -16.37 3.23 -1.47
C PRO A 19 -15.63 2.10 -0.76
N VAL A 20 -16.36 1.21 -0.09
CA VAL A 20 -15.83 -0.10 0.29
C VAL A 20 -15.16 -0.60 -0.99
N ARG A 21 -13.84 -0.83 -0.98
CA ARG A 21 -13.15 -1.33 -2.17
C ARG A 21 -13.79 -2.68 -2.49
N THR A 22 -14.77 -2.68 -3.38
CA THR A 22 -15.49 -3.85 -3.88
C THR A 22 -14.62 -4.58 -4.91
N TRP A 23 -13.36 -4.83 -4.54
CA TRP A 23 -12.48 -5.77 -5.24
C TRP A 23 -12.60 -7.18 -4.67
N CYS A 24 -13.63 -7.43 -3.85
CA CYS A 24 -13.94 -8.76 -3.31
C CYS A 24 -15.38 -9.16 -3.66
N ALA A 25 -15.92 -8.70 -4.80
CA ALA A 25 -17.25 -9.08 -5.26
C ALA A 25 -17.21 -10.31 -6.20
N ASN A 26 -16.41 -11.32 -5.86
CA ASN A 26 -16.45 -12.66 -6.46
C ASN A 26 -15.72 -13.68 -5.58
N GLN A 27 -15.95 -13.64 -4.26
CA GLN A 27 -15.62 -14.78 -3.41
C GLN A 27 -16.80 -15.74 -3.44
N MET A 28 -16.74 -16.72 -4.35
CA MET A 28 -17.43 -17.98 -4.11
C MET A 28 -17.02 -18.44 -2.71
N LEU A 29 -18.01 -18.67 -1.87
CA LEU A 29 -17.90 -19.09 -0.47
C LEU A 29 -17.11 -20.42 -0.42
N SER A 30 -15.78 -20.34 -0.51
CA SER A 30 -14.93 -21.46 -0.16
C SER A 30 -14.88 -21.47 1.36
N ASP A 31 -15.64 -22.41 1.89
CA ASP A 31 -15.81 -22.70 3.30
C ASP A 31 -14.51 -22.44 4.05
N ASP A 32 -14.55 -21.63 5.10
CA ASP A 32 -13.39 -21.34 5.95
C ASP A 32 -12.74 -22.61 6.51
N SER A 33 -13.47 -23.72 6.48
CA SER A 33 -13.05 -25.07 6.86
C SER A 33 -12.19 -25.78 5.80
N TYR A 34 -12.38 -25.50 4.50
CA TYR A 34 -11.72 -26.25 3.42
C TYR A 34 -10.21 -25.99 3.36
N TRP A 35 -9.79 -24.75 3.59
CA TRP A 35 -8.39 -24.36 3.47
C TRP A 35 -7.61 -24.64 4.76
N THR A 36 -6.89 -25.75 4.75
CA THR A 36 -5.92 -26.12 5.79
C THR A 36 -4.51 -25.66 5.42
N LEU A 37 -3.62 -25.57 6.41
CA LEU A 37 -2.23 -25.17 6.19
C LEU A 37 -1.51 -26.10 5.21
N ALA A 38 -1.81 -27.41 5.26
CA ALA A 38 -1.20 -28.40 4.37
C ALA A 38 -1.60 -28.17 2.91
N LEU A 39 -2.89 -27.95 2.63
CA LEU A 39 -3.39 -27.65 1.28
C LEU A 39 -2.82 -26.33 0.74
N CYS A 40 -2.75 -25.29 1.57
CA CYS A 40 -2.13 -24.03 1.18
C CYS A 40 -0.64 -24.21 0.84
N LYS A 41 0.06 -25.08 1.56
CA LYS A 41 1.47 -25.39 1.29
C LYS A 41 1.64 -26.14 -0.02
N GLU A 42 0.84 -27.18 -0.26
CA GLU A 42 0.85 -27.95 -1.52
C GLU A 42 0.55 -27.06 -2.73
N GLU A 43 -0.44 -26.17 -2.60
CA GLU A 43 -0.74 -25.16 -3.63
C GLU A 43 0.43 -24.20 -3.85
N ALA A 44 1.07 -23.72 -2.78
CA ALA A 44 2.20 -22.80 -2.88
C ALA A 44 3.44 -23.46 -3.50
N GLU A 45 3.66 -24.76 -3.30
CA GLU A 45 4.77 -25.53 -3.87
C GLU A 45 4.72 -25.60 -5.41
N LYS A 46 3.54 -25.40 -6.03
CA LYS A 46 3.38 -25.33 -7.49
C LYS A 46 3.98 -24.07 -8.12
N TYR A 47 4.20 -23.03 -7.31
CA TYR A 47 4.64 -21.72 -7.80
C TYR A 47 6.06 -21.41 -7.30
N GLN A 48 6.88 -20.87 -8.20
CA GLN A 48 8.25 -20.49 -7.88
C GLN A 48 8.33 -19.15 -7.16
N THR A 49 7.36 -18.26 -7.41
CA THR A 49 7.30 -16.92 -6.80
C THR A 49 5.94 -16.60 -6.17
N ARG A 50 5.93 -15.70 -5.17
CA ARG A 50 4.68 -15.25 -4.52
C ARG A 50 3.76 -14.54 -5.52
N ASP A 51 4.31 -13.73 -6.41
CA ASP A 51 3.50 -12.98 -7.38
C ASP A 51 2.80 -13.92 -8.35
N GLU A 52 3.44 -15.04 -8.72
CA GLU A 52 2.80 -16.11 -9.50
C GLU A 52 1.74 -16.84 -8.69
N TRP A 53 2.00 -17.13 -7.42
CA TRP A 53 1.01 -17.76 -6.53
C TRP A 53 -0.21 -16.86 -6.32
N GLU A 54 -0.02 -15.55 -6.12
CA GLU A 54 -1.09 -14.56 -5.96
C GLU A 54 -1.95 -14.44 -7.22
N ARG A 55 -1.33 -14.51 -8.40
CA ARG A 55 -2.03 -14.48 -9.70
C ARG A 55 -2.70 -15.81 -10.04
N GLY A 56 -2.06 -16.93 -9.71
CA GLY A 56 -2.50 -18.27 -10.09
C GLY A 56 -3.55 -18.86 -9.14
N SER A 57 -3.40 -18.65 -7.83
CA SER A 57 -4.30 -19.18 -6.79
C SER A 57 -4.61 -18.10 -5.75
N PRO A 58 -5.37 -17.05 -6.12
CA PRO A 58 -5.63 -15.89 -5.25
C PRO A 58 -6.36 -16.27 -3.96
N VAL A 59 -7.19 -17.32 -3.98
CA VAL A 59 -7.95 -17.79 -2.81
C VAL A 59 -7.02 -18.42 -1.77
N SER A 60 -6.17 -19.36 -2.19
CA SER A 60 -5.17 -20.00 -1.32
C SER A 60 -4.21 -18.95 -0.74
N TYR A 61 -3.77 -18.03 -1.60
CA TYR A 61 -2.91 -16.92 -1.23
C TYR A 61 -3.54 -16.00 -0.17
N GLN A 62 -4.80 -15.58 -0.35
CA GLN A 62 -5.52 -14.75 0.62
C GLN A 62 -5.73 -15.47 1.96
N LYS A 63 -6.09 -16.77 1.95
CA LYS A 63 -6.21 -17.55 3.19
C LYS A 63 -4.88 -17.63 3.94
N ALA A 64 -3.79 -17.85 3.22
CA ALA A 64 -2.45 -17.88 3.81
C ALA A 64 -2.04 -16.53 4.41
N ILE A 65 -2.43 -15.39 3.81
CA ILE A 65 -2.23 -14.07 4.43
C ILE A 65 -3.08 -13.93 5.69
N ASN A 66 -4.39 -14.16 5.58
CA ASN A 66 -5.36 -13.90 6.65
C ASN A 66 -5.05 -14.72 7.92
N ARG A 67 -4.47 -15.91 7.75
CA ARG A 67 -4.06 -16.80 8.85
C ARG A 67 -2.57 -16.73 9.21
N GLY A 68 -1.80 -15.86 8.55
CA GLY A 68 -0.36 -15.72 8.79
C GLY A 68 0.48 -16.95 8.39
N TRP A 69 -0.03 -17.80 7.50
CA TRP A 69 0.67 -18.99 7.01
C TRP A 69 1.67 -18.70 5.89
N LEU A 70 1.70 -17.47 5.38
CA LEU A 70 2.54 -17.07 4.27
C LEU A 70 4.00 -17.54 4.43
N THR A 71 4.62 -17.26 5.58
CA THR A 71 6.01 -17.66 5.86
C THR A 71 6.24 -19.17 5.83
N LYS A 72 5.22 -19.96 6.20
CA LYS A 72 5.29 -21.43 6.20
C LYS A 72 5.06 -22.03 4.82
N CYS A 73 4.23 -21.38 3.99
CA CYS A 73 3.92 -21.84 2.64
C CYS A 73 5.04 -21.47 1.64
N THR A 74 5.80 -20.41 1.91
CA THR A 74 6.84 -19.90 0.99
C THR A 74 8.26 -20.26 1.43
N THR A 75 8.46 -21.34 2.19
CA THR A 75 9.81 -21.78 2.64
C THR A 75 10.72 -22.16 1.48
N HIS A 76 10.17 -22.62 0.37
CA HIS A 76 10.91 -22.98 -0.86
C HIS A 76 11.26 -21.77 -1.73
N ILE A 77 10.64 -20.62 -1.49
CA ILE A 77 10.83 -19.41 -2.31
C ILE A 77 12.04 -18.64 -1.79
N VAL A 78 13.20 -18.86 -2.41
CA VAL A 78 14.47 -18.18 -2.08
C VAL A 78 14.50 -16.78 -2.71
N GLY A 79 14.92 -15.77 -1.94
CA GLY A 79 15.03 -14.37 -2.41
C GLY A 79 13.97 -13.42 -1.84
N PHE A 80 13.19 -13.87 -0.86
CA PHE A 80 12.17 -13.05 -0.21
C PHE A 80 12.78 -11.88 0.58
N LYS A 81 12.63 -10.66 0.05
CA LYS A 81 12.75 -9.41 0.80
C LYS A 81 11.37 -8.76 0.82
N ARG A 82 10.80 -8.56 2.01
CA ARG A 82 9.62 -7.70 2.16
C ARG A 82 9.97 -6.34 1.55
N LYS A 83 9.16 -5.82 0.63
CA LYS A 83 9.22 -4.39 0.29
C LYS A 83 9.08 -3.64 1.63
N PRO A 84 9.98 -2.69 1.95
CA PRO A 84 9.93 -2.01 3.24
C PRO A 84 8.52 -1.43 3.41
N ALA A 85 7.88 -1.77 4.54
CA ALA A 85 6.53 -1.31 4.86
C ALA A 85 6.48 0.21 5.07
N VAL A 86 7.64 0.82 5.34
CA VAL A 86 7.82 2.26 5.48
C VAL A 86 7.93 2.88 4.10
N PRO A 87 7.19 3.97 3.80
CA PRO A 87 7.41 4.72 2.57
C PRO A 87 8.90 5.09 2.50
N VAL A 88 9.48 4.87 1.33
CA VAL A 88 10.87 5.15 0.97
C VAL A 88 11.42 6.31 1.81
N ILE A 89 12.41 6.03 2.67
CA ILE A 89 13.14 7.08 3.39
C ILE A 89 13.71 7.99 2.30
N TRP A 90 13.19 9.21 2.20
CA TRP A 90 13.68 10.19 1.26
C TRP A 90 15.07 10.65 1.70
N THR A 91 16.10 10.12 1.05
CA THR A 91 17.49 10.52 1.20
C THR A 91 17.82 11.66 0.23
N LEU A 92 18.88 12.42 0.54
CA LEU A 92 19.37 13.50 -0.32
C LEU A 92 19.67 12.99 -1.74
N GLU A 93 20.36 11.85 -1.85
CA GLU A 93 20.72 11.23 -3.13
C GLU A 93 19.50 10.98 -4.01
N ARG A 94 18.43 10.44 -3.43
CA ARG A 94 17.21 10.13 -4.17
C ARG A 94 16.44 11.38 -4.57
N CYS A 95 16.41 12.41 -3.71
CA CYS A 95 15.88 13.71 -4.07
C CYS A 95 16.66 14.32 -5.25
N ALA A 96 17.99 14.20 -5.26
CA ALA A 96 18.84 14.69 -6.34
C ALA A 96 18.66 13.90 -7.64
N GLU A 97 18.54 12.57 -7.58
CA GLU A 97 18.24 11.72 -8.76
C GLU A 97 16.92 12.10 -9.43
N ILE A 98 15.88 12.38 -8.64
CA ILE A 98 14.59 12.80 -9.17
C ILE A 98 14.68 14.22 -9.73
N ALA A 99 15.38 15.12 -9.03
CA ALA A 99 15.59 16.48 -9.51
C ALA A 99 16.35 16.50 -10.85
N LYS A 100 17.32 15.58 -11.09
CA LYS A 100 18.01 15.45 -12.38
C LYS A 100 17.08 15.16 -13.57
N GLN A 101 15.89 14.61 -13.33
CA GLN A 101 14.89 14.37 -14.39
C GLN A 101 14.14 15.66 -14.79
N CYS A 102 14.27 16.72 -14.02
CA CYS A 102 13.66 18.01 -14.29
C CYS A 102 14.70 19.00 -14.82
N HIS A 103 14.29 19.84 -15.77
CA HIS A 103 15.14 20.88 -16.34
C HIS A 103 14.98 22.21 -15.61
N LYS A 104 13.82 22.45 -15.00
CA LYS A 104 13.50 23.68 -14.27
C LYS A 104 13.06 23.38 -12.84
N ARG A 105 13.35 24.31 -11.92
CA ARG A 105 12.94 24.21 -10.51
C ARG A 105 11.42 24.21 -10.32
N SER A 106 10.67 24.92 -11.18
CA SER A 106 9.19 24.89 -11.18
C SER A 106 8.65 23.51 -11.56
N GLU A 107 9.23 22.89 -12.58
CA GLU A 107 8.88 21.55 -13.04
C GLU A 107 9.11 20.49 -11.94
N PHE A 108 10.21 20.62 -11.20
CA PHE A 108 10.49 19.73 -10.06
C PHE A 108 9.41 19.82 -8.97
N LYS A 109 8.91 21.02 -8.68
CA LYS A 109 7.82 21.25 -7.71
C LYS A 109 6.50 20.63 -8.18
N GLU A 110 6.17 20.80 -9.46
CA GLU A 110 4.89 20.35 -10.02
C GLU A 110 4.83 18.84 -10.23
N LYS A 111 5.88 18.25 -10.82
CA LYS A 111 5.92 16.80 -11.11
C LYS A 111 6.21 15.97 -9.86
N PHE A 112 7.05 16.48 -8.95
CA PHE A 112 7.59 15.72 -7.83
C PHE A 112 7.41 16.45 -6.50
N HIS A 113 6.15 16.66 -6.10
CA HIS A 113 5.78 17.35 -4.87
C HIS A 113 6.46 16.81 -3.61
N TYR A 114 6.44 15.49 -3.38
CA TYR A 114 7.01 14.88 -2.17
C TYR A 114 8.55 15.02 -2.07
N PRO A 115 9.34 14.68 -3.11
CA PRO A 115 10.78 14.94 -3.13
C PRO A 115 11.15 16.42 -2.96
N TYR A 116 10.42 17.31 -3.64
CA TYR A 116 10.64 18.75 -3.55
C TYR A 116 10.42 19.27 -2.12
N GLU A 117 9.30 18.88 -1.50
CA GLU A 117 8.95 19.34 -0.16
C GLU A 117 9.93 18.78 0.88
N LYS A 118 10.35 17.51 0.72
CA LYS A 118 11.39 16.95 1.60
C LYS A 118 12.71 17.70 1.44
N ALA A 119 13.14 17.98 0.22
CA ALA A 119 14.34 18.76 -0.04
C ALA A 119 14.23 20.17 0.56
N ARG A 120 13.04 20.80 0.49
CA ARG A 120 12.76 22.11 1.10
C ARG A 120 12.92 22.08 2.62
N LEU A 121 12.29 21.11 3.27
CA LEU A 121 12.29 20.99 4.73
C LEU A 121 13.68 20.66 5.30
N ASN A 122 14.51 19.95 4.54
CA ASN A 122 15.88 19.58 4.96
C ASN A 122 16.97 20.51 4.39
N GLY A 123 16.60 21.57 3.66
CA GLY A 123 17.57 22.51 3.06
C GLY A 123 18.40 21.92 1.90
N TRP A 124 17.93 20.84 1.25
CA TRP A 124 18.63 20.19 0.13
C TRP A 124 18.29 20.77 -1.24
N LEU A 125 17.40 21.77 -1.32
CA LEU A 125 16.94 22.29 -2.60
C LEU A 125 18.08 22.83 -3.48
N ASP A 126 19.07 23.48 -2.89
CA ASP A 126 20.16 24.07 -3.67
C ASP A 126 21.09 22.98 -4.24
N ILE A 127 21.29 21.90 -3.49
CA ILE A 127 22.04 20.72 -3.95
C ILE A 127 21.28 19.99 -5.06
N CYS A 128 19.95 19.82 -4.89
CA CYS A 128 19.11 19.11 -5.85
C CYS A 128 18.89 19.92 -7.14
N CYS A 129 18.89 21.25 -7.08
CA CYS A 129 18.64 22.13 -8.22
C CYS A 129 19.91 22.79 -8.78
N ALA A 130 21.10 22.38 -8.36
CA ALA A 130 22.37 22.96 -8.81
C ALA A 130 22.57 22.85 -10.34
N HIS A 131 21.98 21.83 -10.99
CA HIS A 131 22.05 21.64 -12.44
C HIS A 131 21.00 22.41 -13.24
N MET A 132 20.05 23.08 -12.58
CA MET A 132 18.88 23.72 -13.21
C MET A 132 19.06 25.23 -13.44
N SER A 133 20.31 25.72 -13.48
CA SER A 133 20.65 27.12 -13.73
C SER A 133 20.22 27.59 -15.12
#